data_AF-A0A655AC13-F1
#
_entry.id   AF-A0A655AC13-F1
#
_cell.length_a   1.000
_cell.length_b   1.000
_cell.length_c   1.000
_cell.angle_alpha   90.00
_cell.angle_beta   90.00
_cell.angle_gamma   90.00
#
_symmetry.space_group_name_H-M   'P 1'
#
loop_
_entity.id
_entity.type
_entity.pdbx_description
1 polymer ?
#
loop_
_entity_poly.entity_id
_entity_poly.type
_entity_poly.pdbx_seq_one_letter_code
_entity_poly.pdbx_strand_id
1 'polypeptide(L)'
;MVGSSNFMTNGGLLPAGNAALAMNLAGNRPRLVWYAPDHIEGEMSSPSSLSDLIPENVHWTIWQLWLVVLLVALWKGRRIGPLVAEELPVVIRASETVEGRGRLYRSRRARDRAADALRTATLQRLRPRLGVGAGAPAPAVVTTIAQRSKADPPFVAYHLFGPAPATDNDLLQLARALDDIERQVTHS
;
A
#
# COMPACT_ATOMS: atom_id res chain seq x y z
N MET A 1 62.79 14.62 -43.53
CA MET A 1 61.83 14.67 -42.39
C MET A 1 60.81 15.76 -42.69
N VAL A 2 59.54 15.42 -42.87
CA VAL A 2 58.45 16.41 -42.95
C VAL A 2 57.87 16.52 -41.54
N GLY A 3 58.00 17.69 -40.91
CA GLY A 3 57.85 17.88 -39.47
C GLY A 3 56.42 17.93 -38.92
N SER A 4 55.38 17.78 -39.75
CA SER A 4 54.01 17.58 -39.24
C SER A 4 53.11 16.98 -40.32
N SER A 5 52.17 16.13 -39.92
CA SER A 5 51.13 15.55 -40.78
C SER A 5 49.88 16.44 -40.90
N ASN A 6 49.90 17.64 -40.30
CA ASN A 6 48.72 18.52 -40.20
C ASN A 6 48.17 18.95 -41.56
N PHE A 7 49.03 19.09 -42.57
CA PHE A 7 48.62 19.45 -43.93
C PHE A 7 47.79 18.36 -44.64
N MET A 8 47.78 17.12 -44.11
CA MET A 8 47.00 15.99 -44.62
C MET A 8 45.69 15.76 -43.85
N THR A 9 45.37 16.60 -42.85
CA THR A 9 44.13 16.51 -42.07
C THR A 9 43.02 17.35 -42.69
N ASN A 10 41.75 16.99 -42.46
CA ASN A 10 40.59 17.68 -43.06
C ASN A 10 40.60 19.21 -42.86
N GLY A 11 41.10 19.69 -41.72
CA GLY A 11 41.22 21.14 -41.44
C GLY A 11 42.40 21.83 -42.12
N GLY A 12 43.44 21.08 -42.51
CA GLY A 12 44.70 21.61 -43.06
C GLY A 12 44.83 21.53 -44.59
N LEU A 13 43.82 21.02 -45.30
CA LEU A 13 43.85 20.82 -46.76
C LEU A 13 43.65 22.10 -47.57
N LEU A 14 42.76 23.00 -47.12
CA LEU A 14 42.45 24.24 -47.82
C LEU A 14 43.57 25.30 -47.80
N PRO A 15 44.36 25.45 -46.70
CA PRO A 15 45.42 26.45 -46.63
C PRO A 15 46.60 26.21 -47.59
N ALA A 16 47.15 27.30 -48.14
CA ALA A 16 48.49 27.40 -48.73
C ALA A 16 48.89 26.35 -49.79
N GLY A 17 47.94 25.74 -50.49
CA GLY A 17 48.24 24.74 -51.54
C GLY A 17 48.61 23.36 -50.99
N ASN A 18 48.34 23.09 -49.72
CA ASN A 18 48.58 21.80 -49.07
C ASN A 18 47.92 20.63 -49.80
N ALA A 19 46.73 20.83 -50.37
CA ALA A 19 46.06 19.84 -51.21
C ALA A 19 46.88 19.46 -52.46
N ALA A 20 47.45 20.45 -53.16
CA ALA A 20 48.26 20.19 -54.36
C ALA A 20 49.57 19.46 -54.02
N LEU A 21 50.20 19.83 -52.90
CA LEU A 21 51.38 19.13 -52.37
C LEU A 21 51.04 17.68 -51.95
N ALA A 22 49.92 17.47 -51.26
CA ALA A 22 49.45 16.15 -50.85
C ALA A 22 49.14 15.26 -52.07
N MET A 23 48.51 15.82 -53.11
CA MET A 23 48.26 15.12 -54.37
C MET A 23 49.56 14.76 -55.11
N ASN A 24 50.55 15.65 -55.15
CA ASN A 24 51.84 15.36 -55.79
C ASN A 24 52.59 14.22 -55.05
N LEU A 25 52.58 14.25 -53.72
CA LEU A 25 53.17 13.19 -52.90
C LEU A 25 52.42 11.86 -53.03
N ALA A 26 51.09 11.89 -53.11
CA ALA A 26 50.27 10.70 -53.32
C ALA A 26 50.47 10.10 -54.72
N GLY A 27 50.59 10.94 -55.75
CA GLY A 27 50.78 10.54 -57.15
C GLY A 27 52.19 10.06 -57.49
N ASN A 28 53.20 10.34 -56.65
CA ASN A 28 54.56 9.87 -56.84
C ASN A 28 54.73 8.35 -56.64
N ARG A 29 53.70 7.65 -56.15
CA ARG A 29 53.70 6.18 -56.02
C ARG A 29 52.72 5.55 -57.02
N PRO A 30 53.11 4.47 -57.71
CA PRO A 30 52.26 3.82 -58.72
C PRO A 30 51.03 3.11 -58.14
N ARG A 31 50.92 2.99 -56.81
CA ARG A 31 49.80 2.33 -56.14
C ARG A 31 49.28 3.22 -55.01
N LEU A 32 48.05 3.73 -55.21
CA LEU A 32 47.28 4.44 -54.21
C LEU A 32 46.13 3.55 -53.74
N VAL A 33 45.96 3.40 -52.43
CA VAL A 33 44.84 2.65 -51.84
C VAL A 33 43.90 3.67 -51.22
N TRP A 34 42.71 3.83 -51.81
CA TRP A 34 41.67 4.67 -51.25
C TRP A 34 40.89 3.87 -50.22
N TYR A 35 41.00 4.25 -48.95
CA TYR A 35 40.19 3.67 -47.89
C TYR A 35 38.91 4.50 -47.75
N ALA A 36 37.83 4.03 -48.38
CA ALA A 36 36.49 4.51 -48.10
C ALA A 36 35.85 3.50 -47.13
N PRO A 37 35.76 3.80 -45.82
CA PRO A 37 35.02 2.94 -44.92
C PRO A 37 33.55 2.99 -45.33
N ASP A 38 32.93 1.82 -45.46
CA ASP A 38 31.52 1.67 -45.79
C ASP A 38 30.62 2.26 -44.68
N HIS A 39 31.19 2.48 -43.49
CA HIS A 39 30.52 3.09 -42.33
C HIS A 39 31.41 4.22 -41.80
N ILE A 40 30.91 5.46 -41.86
CA ILE A 40 31.61 6.63 -41.31
C ILE A 40 31.46 6.57 -39.79
N GLU A 41 32.43 5.96 -39.10
CA GLU A 41 32.56 6.13 -37.65
C GLU A 41 32.96 7.58 -37.37
N GLY A 42 31.98 8.42 -37.04
CA GLY A 42 32.21 9.85 -36.79
C GLY A 42 31.19 10.79 -37.44
N GLU A 43 30.09 10.31 -38.00
CA GLU A 43 28.90 11.16 -37.98
C GLU A 43 28.54 11.38 -36.51
N MET A 44 28.53 12.64 -36.08
CA MET A 44 27.85 13.05 -34.86
C MET A 44 26.41 12.55 -35.00
N SER A 45 26.17 11.35 -34.48
CA SER A 45 24.87 10.72 -34.45
C SER A 45 23.96 11.76 -33.81
N SER A 46 22.91 12.15 -34.53
CA SER A 46 21.79 12.97 -34.04
C SER A 46 21.54 12.61 -32.58
N PRO A 47 21.35 13.57 -31.64
CA PRO A 47 21.48 13.33 -30.21
C PRO A 47 20.75 12.06 -29.83
N SER A 48 21.49 10.96 -29.69
CA SER A 48 20.90 9.65 -29.48
C SER A 48 20.16 9.77 -28.17
N SER A 49 18.83 9.77 -28.26
CA SER A 49 17.96 9.90 -27.11
C SER A 49 18.39 8.84 -26.10
N LEU A 50 18.32 9.13 -24.80
CA LEU A 50 18.72 8.19 -23.74
C LEU A 50 18.10 6.77 -23.92
N SER A 51 16.98 6.66 -24.63
CA SER A 51 16.34 5.43 -25.06
C SER A 51 17.16 4.55 -26.01
N ASP A 52 18.07 5.12 -26.79
CA ASP A 52 18.90 4.44 -27.80
C ASP A 52 20.18 3.84 -27.18
N LEU A 53 20.60 4.38 -26.03
CA LEU A 53 21.65 3.81 -25.19
C LEU A 53 21.12 2.72 -24.26
N ILE A 54 19.79 2.58 -24.13
CA ILE A 54 19.18 1.58 -23.28
C ILE A 54 19.19 0.24 -24.02
N PRO A 55 19.89 -0.78 -23.49
CA PRO A 55 19.92 -2.08 -24.13
C PRO A 55 18.51 -2.69 -24.19
N GLU A 56 18.22 -3.41 -25.27
CA GLU A 56 16.88 -3.97 -25.57
C GLU A 56 16.32 -4.87 -24.45
N ASN A 57 17.20 -5.41 -23.59
CA ASN A 57 16.87 -6.22 -22.42
C ASN A 57 16.14 -5.44 -21.30
N VAL A 58 16.15 -4.10 -21.31
CA VAL A 58 15.45 -3.29 -20.31
C VAL A 58 13.93 -3.43 -20.46
N HIS A 59 13.41 -3.57 -21.69
CA HIS A 59 11.99 -3.87 -21.90
C HIS A 59 11.57 -5.17 -21.20
N TRP A 60 12.40 -6.20 -21.27
CA TRP A 60 12.15 -7.47 -20.59
C TRP A 60 12.17 -7.33 -19.06
N THR A 61 13.12 -6.55 -18.53
CA THR A 61 13.23 -6.24 -17.10
C THR A 61 11.99 -5.51 -16.57
N ILE A 62 11.45 -4.56 -17.34
CA ILE A 62 10.22 -3.82 -16.98
C ILE A 62 9.02 -4.78 -16.91
N TRP A 63 8.88 -5.69 -17.88
CA TRP A 63 7.83 -6.72 -17.87
C TRP A 63 7.95 -7.65 -16.65
N GLN A 64 9.16 -8.05 -16.28
CA GLN A 64 9.40 -8.84 -15.08
C GLN A 64 9.04 -8.09 -13.79
N LEU A 65 9.40 -6.81 -13.69
CA LEU A 65 9.02 -5.97 -12.55
C LEU A 65 7.50 -5.86 -12.43
N TRP A 66 6.80 -5.64 -13.54
CA TRP A 66 5.34 -5.63 -13.61
C TRP A 66 4.73 -6.95 -13.14
N LEU A 67 5.27 -8.08 -13.61
CA LEU A 67 4.85 -9.41 -13.17
C LEU A 67 5.02 -9.58 -11.65
N VAL A 68 6.17 -9.18 -11.09
CA VAL A 68 6.45 -9.27 -9.65
C VAL A 68 5.45 -8.43 -8.86
N VAL A 69 5.20 -7.18 -9.27
CA VAL A 69 4.22 -6.30 -8.62
C VAL A 69 2.83 -6.92 -8.68
N LEU A 70 2.42 -7.49 -9.81
CA LEU A 70 1.15 -8.18 -9.97
C LEU A 70 1.05 -9.39 -9.03
N LEU A 71 2.09 -10.22 -8.97
CA LEU A 71 2.15 -11.38 -8.09
C LEU A 71 2.10 -10.97 -6.62
N VAL A 72 2.80 -9.91 -6.22
CA VAL A 72 2.76 -9.35 -4.87
C VAL A 72 1.37 -8.78 -4.56
N ALA A 73 0.76 -8.06 -5.49
CA ALA A 73 -0.59 -7.52 -5.35
C ALA A 73 -1.63 -8.65 -5.24
N LEU A 74 -1.50 -9.72 -6.04
CA LEU A 74 -2.32 -10.92 -5.96
C LEU A 74 -2.09 -11.68 -4.66
N TRP A 75 -0.84 -11.79 -4.19
CA TRP A 75 -0.51 -12.45 -2.92
C TRP A 75 -1.06 -11.68 -1.73
N LYS A 76 -0.87 -10.35 -1.71
CA LYS A 76 -1.37 -9.46 -0.66
C LYS A 76 -2.89 -9.32 -0.71
N GLY A 77 -3.47 -9.30 -1.92
CA GLY A 77 -4.92 -9.30 -2.15
C GLY A 77 -5.59 -10.62 -1.78
N ARG A 78 -4.95 -11.77 -2.07
CA ARG A 78 -5.39 -13.09 -1.59
C ARG A 78 -5.26 -13.25 -0.08
N ARG A 79 -4.44 -12.43 0.59
CA ARG A 79 -4.30 -12.40 2.06
C ARG A 79 -5.28 -11.48 2.78
N ILE A 80 -6.34 -11.02 2.13
CA ILE A 80 -7.59 -10.76 2.86
C ILE A 80 -8.23 -12.13 3.10
N GLY A 81 -7.71 -12.83 4.10
CA GLY A 81 -8.25 -14.10 4.54
C GLY A 81 -9.74 -13.92 4.86
N PRO A 82 -10.59 -14.90 4.49
CA PRO A 82 -12.00 -14.85 4.83
C PRO A 82 -12.12 -14.71 6.35
N LEU A 83 -12.79 -13.66 6.80
CA LEU A 83 -13.34 -13.62 8.14
C LEU A 83 -14.40 -14.71 8.15
N VAL A 84 -14.00 -15.92 8.54
CA VAL A 84 -14.87 -17.06 8.75
C VAL A 84 -16.01 -16.60 9.65
N ALA A 85 -17.17 -16.39 9.06
CA ALA A 85 -18.43 -16.64 9.74
C ALA A 85 -18.91 -17.95 9.13
N GLU A 86 -18.92 -18.97 9.97
CA GLU A 86 -19.30 -20.34 9.65
C GLU A 86 -20.56 -20.43 8.78
N GLU A 87 -20.59 -21.45 7.93
CA GLU A 87 -21.70 -21.75 7.03
C GLU A 87 -22.96 -22.10 7.80
N LEU A 88 -24.09 -21.57 7.35
CA LEU A 88 -25.36 -22.30 7.34
C LEU A 88 -26.09 -22.01 6.02
N PRO A 89 -26.88 -22.97 5.49
CA PRO A 89 -27.03 -23.20 4.06
C PRO A 89 -28.29 -22.54 3.44
N VAL A 90 -28.26 -22.47 2.09
CA VAL A 90 -29.38 -22.40 1.11
C VAL A 90 -29.92 -21.01 0.67
N VAL A 91 -30.09 -20.91 -0.66
CA VAL A 91 -30.98 -20.08 -1.53
C VAL A 91 -30.48 -18.75 -2.13
N ILE A 92 -29.97 -18.89 -3.36
CA ILE A 92 -30.24 -18.14 -4.62
C ILE A 92 -31.16 -16.88 -4.57
N ARG A 93 -30.55 -15.73 -4.90
CA ARG A 93 -30.91 -14.70 -5.91
C ARG A 93 -32.38 -14.26 -6.10
N ALA A 94 -32.67 -13.04 -5.64
CA ALA A 94 -33.38 -11.98 -6.40
C ALA A 94 -32.93 -10.61 -5.84
N SER A 95 -31.86 -10.06 -6.40
CA SER A 95 -31.90 -8.83 -7.22
C SER A 95 -32.09 -7.53 -6.42
N GLU A 96 -30.96 -6.88 -6.18
CA GLU A 96 -30.72 -5.43 -6.38
C GLU A 96 -31.38 -4.37 -5.48
N THR A 97 -32.43 -4.64 -4.71
CA THR A 97 -32.93 -3.65 -3.71
C THR A 97 -32.24 -3.79 -2.34
N VAL A 98 -31.47 -4.86 -2.14
CA VAL A 98 -30.88 -5.24 -0.84
C VAL A 98 -29.53 -4.59 -0.58
N GLU A 99 -28.83 -4.02 -1.56
CA GLU A 99 -27.48 -3.51 -1.31
C GLU A 99 -27.47 -2.22 -0.46
N GLY A 100 -28.47 -1.35 -0.65
CA GLY A 100 -28.68 -0.17 0.20
C GLY A 100 -29.12 -0.52 1.62
N ARG A 101 -30.02 -1.51 1.79
CA ARG A 101 -30.49 -1.97 3.10
C ARG A 101 -29.45 -2.84 3.82
N GLY A 102 -28.67 -3.59 3.05
CA GLY A 102 -27.60 -4.47 3.51
C GLY A 102 -26.45 -3.69 4.13
N ARG A 103 -26.09 -2.52 3.58
CA ARG A 103 -25.12 -1.62 4.24
C ARG A 103 -25.65 -1.06 5.55
N LEU A 104 -26.93 -0.68 5.61
CA LEU A 104 -27.58 -0.21 6.84
C LEU A 104 -27.64 -1.32 7.91
N TYR A 105 -28.11 -2.52 7.56
CA TYR A 105 -28.13 -3.67 8.47
C TYR A 105 -26.74 -4.14 8.87
N ARG A 106 -25.75 -4.09 7.96
CA ARG A 106 -24.35 -4.39 8.28
C ARG A 106 -23.78 -3.39 9.26
N SER A 107 -24.07 -2.10 9.09
CA SER A 107 -23.61 -1.06 10.02
C SER A 107 -24.27 -1.21 11.41
N ARG A 108 -25.57 -1.51 11.48
CA ARG A 108 -26.26 -1.80 12.76
C ARG A 108 -25.67 -3.04 13.43
N ARG A 109 -25.56 -4.15 12.70
CA ARG A 109 -25.03 -5.41 13.25
C ARG A 109 -23.56 -5.30 13.67
N ALA A 110 -22.78 -4.42 13.03
CA ALA A 110 -21.42 -4.11 13.46
C ALA A 110 -21.41 -3.35 14.80
N ARG A 111 -22.32 -2.38 15.00
CA ARG A 111 -22.46 -1.62 16.26
C ARG A 111 -22.94 -2.49 17.41
N ASP A 112 -23.93 -3.36 17.16
CA ASP A 112 -24.45 -4.28 18.18
C ASP A 112 -23.32 -5.19 18.69
N ARG A 113 -22.56 -5.80 17.76
CA ARG A 113 -21.41 -6.62 18.13
C ARG A 113 -20.30 -5.83 18.83
N ALA A 114 -20.06 -4.58 18.43
CA ALA A 114 -19.07 -3.74 19.07
C ALA A 114 -19.48 -3.39 20.51
N ALA A 115 -20.76 -3.08 20.75
CA ALA A 115 -21.28 -2.81 22.09
C ALA A 115 -21.20 -4.06 22.98
N ASP A 116 -21.54 -5.24 22.45
CA ASP A 116 -21.42 -6.50 23.19
C ASP A 116 -19.95 -6.85 23.49
N ALA A 117 -19.04 -6.63 22.54
CA ALA A 117 -17.61 -6.82 22.74
C ALA A 117 -17.05 -5.89 23.82
N LEU A 118 -17.47 -4.61 23.84
CA LEU A 118 -17.08 -3.66 24.90
C LEU A 118 -17.60 -4.10 26.26
N ARG A 119 -18.89 -4.44 26.37
CA ARG A 119 -19.51 -4.89 27.63
C ARG A 119 -18.86 -6.16 28.16
N THR A 120 -18.62 -7.14 27.30
CA THR A 120 -17.96 -8.39 27.68
C THR A 120 -16.51 -8.17 28.12
N ALA A 121 -15.75 -7.33 27.42
CA ALA A 121 -14.39 -6.96 27.81
C ALA A 121 -14.36 -6.23 29.17
N THR A 122 -15.25 -5.25 29.39
CA THR A 122 -15.36 -4.54 30.67
C THR A 122 -15.73 -5.51 31.81
N LEU A 123 -16.68 -6.42 31.58
CA LEU A 123 -17.03 -7.46 32.56
C LEU A 123 -15.86 -8.40 32.86
N GLN A 124 -15.10 -8.82 31.85
CA GLN A 124 -13.92 -9.68 32.04
C GLN A 124 -12.84 -9.00 32.90
N ARG A 125 -12.68 -7.68 32.79
CA ARG A 125 -11.74 -6.91 33.61
C ARG A 125 -12.26 -6.63 35.03
N LEU A 126 -13.55 -6.36 35.17
CA LEU A 126 -14.17 -6.04 36.46
C LEU A 126 -14.39 -7.28 37.34
N ARG A 127 -14.75 -8.43 36.77
CA ARG A 127 -15.00 -9.69 37.49
C ARG A 127 -13.89 -10.09 38.48
N PRO A 128 -12.60 -10.18 38.07
CA PRO A 128 -11.52 -10.53 38.99
C PRO A 128 -11.31 -9.47 40.08
N ARG A 129 -11.58 -8.19 39.80
CA ARG A 129 -11.43 -7.09 40.78
C ARG A 129 -12.56 -7.07 41.82
N LEU A 130 -13.76 -7.50 41.42
CA LEU A 130 -14.93 -7.54 42.29
C LEU A 130 -15.06 -8.87 43.04
N GLY A 131 -14.25 -9.87 42.72
CA GLY A 131 -14.35 -11.23 43.30
C GLY A 131 -15.61 -11.98 42.86
N VAL A 132 -16.25 -11.54 41.76
CA VAL A 132 -17.54 -12.07 41.30
C VAL A 132 -17.30 -13.24 40.35
N GLY A 133 -17.84 -14.41 40.70
CA GLY A 133 -17.70 -15.64 39.91
C GLY A 133 -18.31 -15.54 38.51
N ALA A 134 -17.76 -16.31 37.56
CA ALA A 134 -18.12 -16.21 36.14
C ALA A 134 -19.62 -16.47 35.82
N GLY A 135 -20.34 -17.14 36.72
CA GLY A 135 -21.77 -17.42 36.63
C GLY A 135 -22.67 -16.57 37.53
N ALA A 136 -22.16 -15.49 38.14
CA ALA A 136 -22.99 -14.62 38.97
C ALA A 136 -24.09 -13.94 38.13
N PRO A 137 -25.33 -13.86 38.65
CA PRO A 137 -26.43 -13.24 37.93
C PRO A 137 -26.15 -11.76 37.67
N ALA A 138 -26.49 -11.27 36.48
CA ALA A 138 -26.33 -9.88 36.05
C ALA A 138 -26.69 -8.83 37.14
N PRO A 139 -27.82 -8.93 37.87
CA PRO A 139 -28.15 -7.97 38.92
C PRO A 139 -27.14 -7.95 40.08
N ALA A 140 -26.53 -9.08 40.44
CA ALA A 140 -25.51 -9.13 41.50
C ALA A 140 -24.20 -8.45 41.07
N VAL A 141 -23.86 -8.50 39.78
CA VAL A 141 -22.70 -7.78 39.24
C VAL A 141 -22.94 -6.27 39.31
N VAL A 142 -24.14 -5.82 38.91
CA VAL A 142 -24.51 -4.39 38.93
C VAL A 142 -24.46 -3.83 40.34
N THR A 143 -25.05 -4.51 41.33
CA THR A 143 -25.05 -4.03 42.72
C THR A 143 -23.63 -3.94 43.29
N THR A 144 -22.78 -4.91 42.99
CA THR A 144 -21.37 -4.89 43.43
C THR A 144 -20.58 -3.76 42.78
N ILE A 145 -20.79 -3.50 41.48
CA ILE A 145 -20.17 -2.36 40.78
C ILE A 145 -20.67 -1.04 41.35
N ALA A 146 -21.97 -0.88 41.55
CA ALA A 146 -22.57 0.34 42.08
C ALA A 146 -22.04 0.67 43.49
N GLN A 147 -21.87 -0.35 44.34
CA GLN A 147 -21.29 -0.19 45.69
C GLN A 147 -19.84 0.31 45.65
N ARG A 148 -19.01 -0.19 44.71
CA ARG A 148 -17.60 0.22 44.54
C ARG A 148 -17.47 1.59 43.87
N SER A 149 -18.23 1.81 42.80
CA SER A 149 -18.14 2.98 41.93
C SER A 149 -18.86 4.23 42.46
N LYS A 150 -19.67 4.09 43.54
CA LYS A 150 -20.64 5.12 43.99
C LYS A 150 -21.59 5.61 42.89
N ALA A 151 -21.71 4.85 41.80
CA ALA A 151 -22.59 5.12 40.68
C ALA A 151 -23.97 4.51 40.94
N ASP A 152 -25.02 5.12 40.38
CA ASP A 152 -26.39 4.68 40.59
C ASP A 152 -26.61 3.27 39.97
N PRO A 153 -27.13 2.27 40.70
CA PRO A 153 -27.39 0.92 40.17
C PRO A 153 -28.16 0.88 38.83
N PRO A 154 -29.25 1.64 38.62
CA PRO A 154 -29.95 1.67 37.32
C PRO A 154 -29.08 2.25 36.20
N PHE A 155 -28.20 3.21 36.48
CA PHE A 155 -27.29 3.78 35.50
C PHE A 155 -26.26 2.74 35.02
N VAL A 156 -25.68 1.99 35.96
CA VAL A 156 -24.74 0.90 35.67
C VAL A 156 -25.44 -0.24 34.91
N ALA A 157 -26.64 -0.62 35.33
CA ALA A 157 -27.43 -1.64 34.66
C ALA A 157 -27.71 -1.28 33.19
N TYR A 158 -28.09 -0.02 32.94
CA TYR A 158 -28.38 0.46 31.60
C TYR A 158 -27.15 0.43 30.67
N HIS A 159 -25.96 0.80 31.17
CA HIS A 159 -24.77 0.80 30.34
C HIS A 159 -24.21 -0.61 30.11
N LEU A 160 -24.20 -1.47 31.14
CA LEU A 160 -23.69 -2.84 31.03
C LEU A 160 -24.65 -3.81 30.31
N PHE A 161 -25.96 -3.66 30.50
CA PHE A 161 -26.97 -4.64 30.03
C PHE A 161 -28.11 -4.01 29.22
N GLY A 162 -28.04 -2.72 28.89
CA GLY A 162 -29.08 -2.03 28.14
C GLY A 162 -29.08 -2.31 26.63
N PRO A 163 -29.98 -1.66 25.89
CA PRO A 163 -30.13 -1.85 24.45
C PRO A 163 -28.85 -1.49 23.68
N ALA A 164 -28.73 -1.98 22.45
CA ALA A 164 -27.60 -1.65 21.59
C ALA A 164 -27.67 -0.20 21.09
N PRO A 165 -26.52 0.49 20.94
CA PRO A 165 -26.48 1.88 20.49
C PRO A 165 -26.95 2.01 19.03
N ALA A 166 -27.83 2.99 18.78
CA ALA A 166 -28.40 3.20 17.45
C ALA A 166 -27.43 3.92 16.50
N THR A 167 -26.52 4.73 17.04
CA THR A 167 -25.57 5.54 16.28
C THR A 167 -24.12 5.30 16.72
N ASP A 168 -23.16 5.70 15.87
CA ASP A 168 -21.73 5.62 16.21
C ASP A 168 -21.37 6.56 17.37
N ASN A 169 -22.09 7.67 17.53
CA ASN A 169 -21.91 8.58 18.67
C ASN A 169 -22.37 7.93 19.98
N ASP A 170 -23.52 7.24 19.96
CA ASP A 170 -24.01 6.50 21.13
C ASP A 170 -23.04 5.37 21.53
N LEU A 171 -22.41 4.72 20.55
CA LEU A 171 -21.39 3.70 20.79
C LEU A 171 -20.14 4.29 21.47
N LEU A 172 -19.69 5.47 21.02
CA LEU A 172 -18.57 6.19 21.66
C LEU A 172 -18.93 6.65 23.07
N GLN A 173 -20.15 7.13 23.29
CA GLN A 173 -20.63 7.51 24.61
C GLN A 173 -20.69 6.31 25.56
N LEU A 174 -21.18 5.16 25.08
CA LEU A 174 -21.17 3.91 25.83
C LEU A 174 -19.75 3.49 26.21
N ALA A 175 -18.80 3.53 25.27
CA ALA A 175 -17.41 3.18 25.53
C ALA A 175 -16.78 4.07 26.61
N ARG A 176 -17.04 5.39 26.56
CA ARG A 176 -16.55 6.34 27.58
C ARG A 176 -17.17 6.06 28.96
N ALA A 177 -18.48 5.85 29.02
CA ALA A 177 -19.16 5.54 30.27
C ALA A 177 -18.65 4.24 30.91
N LEU A 178 -18.37 3.20 30.10
CA LEU A 178 -17.78 1.95 30.58
C LEU A 178 -16.34 2.15 31.11
N ASP A 179 -15.52 2.95 30.41
CA ASP A 179 -14.15 3.29 30.85
C ASP A 179 -14.17 4.10 32.16
N ASP A 180 -15.10 5.06 32.30
CA ASP A 180 -15.26 5.85 33.52
C ASP A 180 -15.67 4.98 34.71
N ILE A 181 -16.61 4.04 34.52
CA ILE A 181 -16.99 3.06 35.56
C ILE A 181 -15.78 2.17 35.91
N GLU A 182 -15.02 1.70 34.92
CA GLU A 182 -13.81 0.88 35.15
C GLU A 182 -12.78 1.65 35.98
N ARG A 183 -12.55 2.93 35.66
CA ARG A 183 -11.64 3.80 36.41
C ARG A 183 -12.12 4.03 37.83
N GLN A 184 -13.41 4.33 38.03
CA GLN A 184 -13.98 4.55 39.36
C GLN A 184 -13.82 3.31 40.26
N VAL A 185 -14.08 2.11 39.73
CA VAL A 185 -13.86 0.85 40.47
C VAL A 185 -12.38 0.59 40.76
N THR A 186 -11.47 1.06 39.89
CA THR A 186 -10.02 0.88 40.08
C THR A 186 -9.44 1.84 41.11
N HIS A 187 -9.98 3.05 41.20
CA HIS A 187 -9.53 4.08 42.14
C HIS A 187 -10.24 4.03 43.50
N SER A 188 -11.24 3.16 43.68
CA SER A 188 -11.99 2.93 44.93
C SER A 188 -11.42 1.77 45.77
#